data_AF-A0A839VMM1-F1
#
_entry.id   AF-A0A839VMM1-F1
#
_cell.length_a   1.000
_cell.length_b   1.000
_cell.length_c   1.000
_cell.angle_alpha   90.00
_cell.angle_beta   90.00
_cell.angle_gamma   90.00
#
_symmetry.space_group_name_H-M   'P 1'
#
loop_
_entity.id
_entity.type
_entity.pdbx_description
1 polymer ?
#
loop_
_entity_poly.entity_id
_entity_poly.type
_entity_poly.pdbx_seq_one_letter_code
_entity_poly.pdbx_strand_id
1 'polypeptide(L)'
;MVISDSAISLFPKFVIRELLFMPDYFFLFFVIEIMNKNFYRIVWNRTLGMFQVASEMARTEGKPSSTGVTCAVAPARPHSGFVGRLALLASAVLMAWGGLASVAAAQTINSISIYGVNGQKGINGVDGKDGDWSIVRMFAPNDPENGGDATNATSGTSGAVGILLRSSQTYINNGSITGGDGGDGGAGGRGGKGGSWGDQSYLSAKGHASGGNGSNGGSGGNGANAVEITGTSVTLINTKNIVGGSGGKAGTAGVGGEGGGNHGENWGEEGSDGVAGTNGLGGYGIYVNNVNSDIINSGIISAGADGDGAIRRASIMYSSGANNARLELQRGSDIRGVVDARLSTGTKVLALGAGDGNYQGSFDVTQINNKYLGFNAFSK
;
A
#
# COMPACT_ATOMS: atom_id res chain seq x y z
N MET A 1 28.14 29.87 -25.41
CA MET A 1 29.28 30.77 -25.65
C MET A 1 30.16 30.73 -24.41
N VAL A 2 31.23 29.95 -24.50
CA VAL A 2 32.37 29.92 -23.57
C VAL A 2 33.57 29.87 -24.51
N ILE A 3 34.45 30.87 -24.41
CA ILE A 3 35.68 30.98 -25.19
C ILE A 3 36.80 30.53 -24.25
N SER A 4 37.51 29.47 -24.63
CA SER A 4 38.86 29.19 -24.16
C SER A 4 39.67 28.72 -25.36
N ASP A 5 40.75 29.43 -25.63
CA ASP A 5 41.68 29.19 -26.73
C ASP A 5 42.30 27.79 -26.71
N SER A 6 42.60 27.29 -27.91
CA SER A 6 43.44 26.11 -28.24
C SER A 6 42.75 24.77 -28.50
N ALA A 7 41.78 24.72 -29.44
CA ALA A 7 41.58 23.56 -30.31
C ALA A 7 40.71 23.93 -31.52
N ILE A 8 41.20 23.78 -32.76
CA ILE A 8 40.30 23.69 -33.92
C ILE A 8 39.75 22.26 -33.92
N SER A 9 38.59 22.06 -33.28
CA SER A 9 37.81 20.84 -33.44
C SER A 9 36.80 21.05 -34.57
N LEU A 10 37.01 20.37 -35.69
CA LEU A 10 35.98 20.17 -36.69
C LEU A 10 34.92 19.23 -36.10
N PHE A 11 33.88 19.80 -35.49
CA PHE A 11 32.69 19.00 -35.16
C PHE A 11 31.88 18.75 -36.43
N PRO A 12 31.54 17.50 -36.77
CA PRO A 12 30.58 17.23 -37.83
C PRO A 12 29.23 17.85 -37.44
N LYS A 13 28.56 18.45 -38.43
CA LYS A 13 27.25 19.08 -38.23
C LYS A 13 26.20 17.96 -38.18
N PHE A 14 25.63 17.70 -37.02
CA PHE A 14 24.55 16.73 -36.87
C PHE A 14 23.21 17.39 -37.25
N VAL A 15 22.47 16.79 -38.18
CA VAL A 15 21.12 17.22 -38.53
C VAL A 15 20.19 16.02 -38.36
N ILE A 16 19.32 16.07 -37.35
CA ILE A 16 18.26 15.08 -37.16
C ILE A 16 17.08 15.55 -37.99
N ARG A 17 16.64 14.74 -38.97
CA ARG A 17 15.56 15.13 -39.89
C ARG A 17 14.20 14.53 -39.55
N GLU A 18 14.09 13.29 -39.04
CA GLU A 18 12.81 12.64 -38.78
C GLU A 18 12.89 11.60 -37.65
N LEU A 19 11.83 11.51 -36.85
CA LEU A 19 11.61 10.46 -35.84
C LEU A 19 10.26 9.80 -36.14
N LEU A 20 10.27 8.49 -36.42
CA LEU A 20 9.06 7.71 -36.65
C LEU A 20 8.86 6.70 -35.52
N PHE A 21 7.68 6.70 -34.91
CA PHE A 21 7.30 5.75 -33.86
C PHE A 21 6.37 4.68 -34.43
N MET A 22 6.68 3.41 -34.15
CA MET A 22 5.76 2.29 -34.30
C MET A 22 5.70 1.45 -33.02
N PRO A 23 4.56 0.80 -32.70
CA PRO A 23 4.29 0.26 -31.36
C PRO A 23 5.22 -0.88 -30.93
N ASP A 24 5.73 -1.66 -31.90
CA ASP A 24 6.44 -2.91 -31.60
C ASP A 24 7.95 -2.85 -31.89
N TYR A 25 8.45 -1.74 -32.43
CA TYR A 25 9.86 -1.55 -32.76
C TYR A 25 10.31 -0.09 -32.55
N PHE A 26 11.32 0.11 -31.70
CA PHE A 26 12.04 1.38 -31.64
C PHE A 26 13.11 1.41 -32.75
N PHE A 27 12.83 2.11 -33.85
CA PHE A 27 13.85 2.46 -34.83
C PHE A 27 14.30 3.90 -34.61
N LEU A 28 15.51 4.07 -34.09
CA LEU A 28 16.15 5.37 -34.00
C LEU A 28 17.00 5.58 -35.26
N PHE A 29 16.56 6.46 -36.15
CA PHE A 29 17.29 6.78 -37.37
C PHE A 29 18.26 7.93 -37.10
N PHE A 30 19.55 7.63 -37.20
CA PHE A 30 20.57 8.67 -37.29
C PHE A 30 21.06 8.75 -38.73
N VAL A 31 20.90 9.92 -39.35
CA VAL A 31 21.58 10.26 -40.60
C VAL A 31 22.80 11.07 -40.21
N ILE A 32 23.97 10.45 -40.29
CA ILE A 32 25.24 11.12 -39.96
C ILE A 32 25.89 11.51 -41.27
N GLU A 33 26.00 12.82 -41.52
CA GLU A 33 26.75 13.37 -42.65
C GLU A 33 28.19 13.62 -42.19
N ILE A 34 29.07 12.66 -42.48
CA ILE A 34 30.52 12.82 -42.25
C ILE A 34 31.12 13.36 -43.55
N MET A 35 31.98 14.37 -43.46
CA MET A 35 32.62 15.04 -44.60
C MET A 35 33.14 14.02 -45.63
N ASN A 36 32.42 13.95 -46.76
CA ASN A 36 32.49 13.05 -47.92
C ASN A 36 31.24 12.15 -48.09
N LYS A 37 30.18 12.76 -48.66
CA LYS A 37 29.10 12.25 -49.54
C LYS A 37 28.44 10.85 -49.30
N ASN A 38 28.78 10.13 -48.24
CA ASN A 38 28.20 8.81 -47.94
C ASN A 38 27.23 8.92 -46.76
N PHE A 39 26.07 8.28 -46.90
CA PHE A 39 25.07 8.19 -45.85
C PHE A 39 25.10 6.79 -45.23
N TYR A 40 25.14 6.71 -43.91
CA TYR A 40 25.10 5.43 -43.20
C TYR A 40 23.78 5.29 -42.44
N ARG A 41 23.16 4.11 -42.52
CA ARG A 41 22.05 3.74 -41.65
C ARG A 41 22.59 2.95 -40.47
N ILE A 42 22.40 3.46 -39.26
CA ILE A 42 22.78 2.79 -38.02
C ILE A 42 21.51 2.35 -37.28
N VAL A 43 21.50 1.13 -36.75
CA VAL A 43 20.38 0.53 -36.02
C VAL A 43 20.85 0.08 -34.64
N TRP A 44 20.05 0.32 -33.59
CA TRP A 44 20.32 -0.20 -32.25
C TRP A 44 19.81 -1.63 -32.12
N ASN A 45 20.70 -2.58 -31.86
CA ASN A 45 20.34 -3.96 -31.58
C ASN A 45 20.16 -4.15 -30.06
N ARG A 46 18.91 -4.28 -29.61
CA ARG A 46 18.59 -4.43 -28.18
C ARG A 46 19.17 -5.71 -27.56
N THR A 47 19.18 -6.81 -28.29
CA THR A 47 19.66 -8.10 -27.79
C THR A 47 21.16 -8.07 -27.53
N LEU A 48 21.91 -7.37 -28.40
CA LEU A 48 23.36 -7.25 -28.28
C LEU A 48 23.82 -6.02 -27.51
N GLY A 49 22.91 -5.10 -27.19
CA GLY A 49 23.23 -3.84 -26.52
C GLY A 49 24.23 -2.98 -27.31
N MET A 50 24.18 -2.99 -28.64
CA MET A 50 25.13 -2.24 -29.48
C MET A 50 24.51 -1.70 -30.77
N PHE A 51 25.10 -0.62 -31.31
CA PHE A 51 24.76 -0.07 -32.62
C PHE A 51 25.41 -0.87 -33.76
N GLN A 52 24.64 -1.14 -34.81
CA GLN A 52 25.09 -1.86 -36.00
C GLN A 52 24.85 -1.01 -37.25
N VAL A 53 25.78 -1.00 -38.19
CA VAL A 53 25.59 -0.34 -39.50
C VAL A 53 24.80 -1.28 -40.40
N ALA A 54 23.58 -0.89 -40.76
CA ALA A 54 22.67 -1.69 -41.56
C ALA A 54 22.91 -1.54 -43.07
N SER A 55 23.32 -0.35 -43.53
CA SER A 55 23.66 -0.12 -44.94
C SER A 55 24.47 1.17 -45.16
N GLU A 56 25.22 1.20 -46.26
CA GLU A 56 25.83 2.41 -46.82
C GLU A 56 25.03 2.82 -48.06
N MET A 57 24.54 4.06 -48.07
CA MET A 57 23.89 4.68 -49.22
C MET A 57 24.90 5.59 -49.91
N ALA A 58 25.41 5.15 -51.06
CA ALA A 58 26.20 5.99 -51.95
C ALA A 58 25.25 6.90 -52.75
N ARG A 59 25.53 8.21 -52.76
CA ARG A 59 24.80 9.15 -53.61
C ARG A 59 25.25 8.92 -55.06
N THR A 60 24.40 8.35 -55.91
CA THR A 60 24.68 8.28 -57.35
C THR A 60 24.61 9.69 -57.92
N GLU A 61 25.71 10.20 -58.47
CA GLU A 61 25.73 11.44 -59.26
C GLU A 61 25.13 11.17 -60.64
N GLY A 62 23.83 10.89 -60.68
CA GLY A 62 23.07 10.81 -61.93
C GLY A 62 22.53 12.19 -62.29
N LYS A 63 22.94 12.74 -63.45
CA LYS A 63 22.17 13.82 -64.09
C LYS A 63 20.74 13.32 -64.30
N PRO A 64 19.70 14.13 -64.04
CA PRO A 64 18.32 13.69 -64.21
C PRO A 64 18.05 13.44 -65.70
N SER A 65 17.99 12.19 -66.13
CA SER A 65 17.32 11.83 -67.38
C SER A 65 15.87 11.53 -67.05
N SER A 66 14.96 12.02 -67.91
CA SER A 66 13.52 12.09 -67.71
C SER A 66 12.79 10.74 -67.86
N THR A 67 13.40 9.62 -67.43
CA THR A 67 12.80 8.30 -67.55
C THR A 67 13.18 7.41 -66.36
N GLY A 68 12.23 7.23 -65.43
CA GLY A 68 12.12 6.07 -64.53
C GLY A 68 13.25 5.84 -63.52
N VAL A 69 13.00 6.14 -62.24
CA VAL A 69 13.87 5.75 -61.13
C VAL A 69 13.77 4.23 -60.90
N THR A 70 14.75 3.47 -61.38
CA THR A 70 15.03 2.10 -60.90
C THR A 70 16.20 2.15 -59.93
N CYS A 71 15.95 1.81 -58.66
CA CYS A 71 16.98 1.68 -57.63
C CYS A 71 17.84 0.44 -57.91
N ALA A 72 18.99 0.62 -58.56
CA ALA A 72 20.00 -0.44 -58.66
C ALA A 72 20.86 -0.45 -57.39
N VAL A 73 20.71 -1.51 -56.58
CA VAL A 73 21.63 -1.82 -55.47
C VAL A 73 22.87 -2.47 -56.07
N ALA A 74 23.96 -1.72 -56.21
CA ALA A 74 25.25 -2.29 -56.57
C ALA A 74 25.96 -2.80 -55.30
N PRO A 75 26.49 -4.04 -55.28
CA PRO A 75 27.28 -4.51 -54.15
C PRO A 75 28.60 -3.72 -54.09
N ALA A 76 28.80 -2.96 -53.01
CA ALA A 76 30.03 -2.24 -52.76
C ALA A 76 31.20 -3.23 -52.61
N ARG A 77 32.28 -3.04 -53.38
CA ARG A 77 33.51 -3.82 -53.21
C ARG A 77 34.14 -3.45 -51.86
N PRO A 78 34.48 -4.43 -51.01
CA PRO A 78 35.06 -4.15 -49.69
C PRO A 78 36.47 -3.61 -49.87
N HIS A 79 36.67 -2.30 -49.70
CA HIS A 79 38.00 -1.74 -49.50
C HIS A 79 38.43 -2.10 -48.07
N SER A 80 39.25 -3.15 -47.97
CA SER A 80 39.74 -3.75 -46.71
C SER A 80 40.43 -2.76 -45.76
N GLY A 81 40.93 -1.63 -46.26
CA GLY A 81 41.55 -0.58 -45.44
C GLY A 81 40.58 0.41 -44.80
N PHE A 82 39.39 0.61 -45.36
CA PHE A 82 38.47 1.66 -44.91
C PHE A 82 37.52 1.16 -43.81
N VAL A 83 37.03 -0.06 -43.94
CA VAL A 83 36.17 -0.72 -42.92
C VAL A 83 36.93 -0.89 -41.60
N GLY A 84 38.22 -1.24 -41.66
CA GLY A 84 39.07 -1.36 -40.46
C GLY A 84 39.27 -0.01 -39.74
N ARG A 85 39.42 1.09 -40.49
CA ARG A 85 39.56 2.43 -39.92
C ARG A 85 38.25 2.97 -39.34
N LEU A 86 37.12 2.68 -39.98
CA LEU A 86 35.80 3.06 -39.46
C LEU A 86 35.44 2.26 -38.20
N ALA A 87 35.79 0.96 -38.15
CA ALA A 87 35.61 0.13 -36.95
C ALA A 87 36.48 0.61 -35.77
N LEU A 88 37.72 1.02 -36.03
CA LEU A 88 38.60 1.63 -35.02
C LEU A 88 38.07 2.98 -34.53
N LEU A 89 37.55 3.83 -35.42
CA LEU A 89 36.97 5.12 -35.04
C LEU A 89 35.66 4.94 -34.25
N ALA A 90 34.79 4.02 -34.69
CA ALA A 90 33.56 3.67 -33.97
C ALA A 90 33.86 3.05 -32.61
N SER A 91 34.91 2.22 -32.49
CA SER A 91 35.35 1.65 -31.21
C SER A 91 35.96 2.71 -30.30
N ALA A 92 36.74 3.67 -30.84
CA ALA A 92 37.28 4.78 -30.07
C ALA A 92 36.20 5.75 -29.58
N VAL A 93 35.17 6.02 -30.40
CA VAL A 93 34.00 6.81 -30.00
C VAL A 93 33.17 6.05 -28.97
N LEU A 94 32.95 4.74 -29.13
CA LEU A 94 32.27 3.91 -28.14
C LEU A 94 33.04 3.78 -26.83
N MET A 95 34.37 3.79 -26.85
CA MET A 95 35.19 3.81 -25.62
C MET A 95 35.25 5.20 -24.98
N ALA A 96 35.24 6.28 -25.76
CA ALA A 96 35.15 7.64 -25.22
C ALA A 96 33.75 7.94 -24.65
N TRP A 97 32.68 7.43 -25.28
CA TRP A 97 31.33 7.45 -24.72
C TRP A 97 31.15 6.45 -23.58
N GLY A 98 31.76 5.26 -23.65
CA GLY A 98 31.73 4.26 -22.59
C GLY A 98 32.48 4.70 -21.33
N GLY A 99 33.56 5.46 -21.49
CA GLY A 99 34.34 6.06 -20.40
C GLY A 99 33.65 7.27 -19.75
N LEU A 100 32.77 7.98 -20.47
CA LEU A 100 31.94 9.05 -19.90
C LEU A 100 30.54 8.57 -19.45
N ALA A 101 30.05 7.45 -19.98
CA ALA A 101 28.76 6.86 -19.60
C ALA A 101 28.85 5.89 -18.42
N SER A 102 30.04 5.42 -18.05
CA SER A 102 30.24 4.49 -16.91
C SER A 102 30.26 5.18 -15.54
N VAL A 103 30.12 6.51 -15.46
CA VAL A 103 29.99 7.25 -14.19
C VAL A 103 28.58 7.81 -13.97
N ALA A 104 27.67 7.61 -14.91
CA ALA A 104 26.27 7.98 -14.74
C ALA A 104 25.36 7.08 -15.59
N ALA A 105 25.51 5.76 -15.47
CA ALA A 105 24.29 4.97 -15.35
C ALA A 105 23.66 5.41 -14.03
N ALA A 106 23.02 6.58 -14.05
CA ALA A 106 22.03 6.94 -13.06
C ALA A 106 21.16 5.69 -12.99
N GLN A 107 21.27 4.94 -11.89
CA GLN A 107 20.17 4.07 -11.51
C GLN A 107 18.98 4.98 -11.63
N THR A 108 18.12 4.73 -12.63
CA THR A 108 16.83 5.35 -12.66
C THR A 108 16.18 4.83 -11.40
N ILE A 109 16.36 5.56 -10.30
CA ILE A 109 15.68 5.32 -9.05
C ILE A 109 14.24 5.55 -9.46
N ASN A 110 13.56 4.45 -9.78
CA ASN A 110 12.13 4.41 -10.00
C ASN A 110 11.51 4.80 -8.65
N SER A 111 11.46 6.10 -8.43
CA SER A 111 10.91 6.72 -7.25
C SER A 111 9.44 7.00 -7.56
N ILE A 112 8.56 6.42 -6.76
CA ILE A 112 7.13 6.68 -6.85
C ILE A 112 6.79 7.70 -5.79
N SER A 113 6.37 8.88 -6.22
CA SER A 113 5.81 9.90 -5.31
C SER A 113 4.37 9.55 -4.98
N ILE A 114 4.04 9.53 -3.70
CA ILE A 114 2.72 9.28 -3.16
C ILE A 114 2.19 10.59 -2.56
N TYR A 115 1.05 11.05 -3.08
CA TYR A 115 0.37 12.28 -2.64
C TYR A 115 -0.86 11.98 -1.78
N GLY A 116 -0.64 11.22 -0.71
CA GLY A 116 -1.67 10.81 0.23
C GLY A 116 -2.66 9.78 -0.30
N VAL A 117 -3.02 8.81 0.54
CA VAL A 117 -3.96 7.74 0.22
C VAL A 117 -4.70 7.39 1.50
N ASN A 118 -6.03 7.35 1.42
CA ASN A 118 -6.86 6.89 2.52
C ASN A 118 -7.33 5.47 2.20
N GLY A 119 -7.09 4.55 3.12
CA GLY A 119 -7.71 3.23 3.07
C GLY A 119 -9.23 3.35 3.18
N GLN A 120 -9.94 2.41 2.56
CA GLN A 120 -11.40 2.38 2.61
C GLN A 120 -11.88 1.98 4.01
N LYS A 121 -12.84 2.73 4.56
CA LYS A 121 -13.52 2.35 5.80
C LYS A 121 -14.32 1.05 5.60
N GLY A 122 -14.32 0.19 6.61
CA GLY A 122 -15.17 -0.99 6.67
C GLY A 122 -16.66 -0.66 6.77
N ILE A 123 -17.50 -1.62 6.43
CA ILE A 123 -18.96 -1.51 6.48
C ILE A 123 -19.41 -1.76 7.92
N ASN A 124 -20.32 -0.92 8.42
CA ASN A 124 -20.91 -1.15 9.73
C ASN A 124 -21.79 -2.40 9.74
N GLY A 125 -21.85 -3.06 10.88
CA GLY A 125 -22.79 -4.11 11.18
C GLY A 125 -24.23 -3.60 11.16
N VAL A 126 -25.16 -4.54 11.04
CA VAL A 126 -26.60 -4.32 11.06
C VAL A 126 -27.10 -4.76 12.43
N ASP A 127 -27.97 -3.95 13.01
CA ASP A 127 -28.58 -4.25 14.31
C ASP A 127 -29.41 -5.54 14.26
N GLY A 128 -29.47 -6.20 15.41
CA GLY A 128 -30.38 -7.29 15.66
C GLY A 128 -31.84 -6.82 15.62
N LYS A 129 -32.75 -7.73 15.28
CA LYS A 129 -34.18 -7.47 15.37
C LYS A 129 -34.68 -7.89 16.73
N ASP A 130 -35.58 -7.09 17.29
CA ASP A 130 -36.30 -7.45 18.51
C ASP A 130 -37.13 -8.71 18.29
N GLY A 131 -37.28 -9.48 19.36
CA GLY A 131 -38.16 -10.63 19.41
C GLY A 131 -39.62 -10.20 19.51
N ASP A 132 -40.50 -10.95 18.86
CA ASP A 132 -41.93 -10.65 18.84
C ASP A 132 -42.51 -10.78 20.26
N TRP A 133 -43.38 -9.83 20.63
CA TRP A 133 -44.12 -9.96 21.87
C TRP A 133 -45.20 -11.02 21.71
N SER A 134 -45.36 -11.87 22.71
CA SER A 134 -46.46 -12.83 22.73
C SER A 134 -47.80 -12.09 22.76
N ILE A 135 -48.76 -12.58 21.99
CA ILE A 135 -50.12 -12.03 21.96
C ILE A 135 -51.02 -12.94 22.78
N VAL A 136 -51.61 -12.38 23.84
CA VAL A 136 -52.57 -13.10 24.68
C VAL A 136 -53.85 -13.31 23.88
N ARG A 137 -54.09 -14.55 23.41
CA ARG A 137 -55.36 -14.89 22.77
C ARG A 137 -56.41 -15.17 23.85
N MET A 138 -57.32 -14.22 24.04
CA MET A 138 -58.39 -14.28 25.07
C MET A 138 -59.33 -15.51 24.98
N PHE A 139 -59.24 -16.34 23.94
CA PHE A 139 -60.14 -17.47 23.71
C PHE A 139 -59.45 -18.84 23.58
N ALA A 140 -58.13 -18.95 23.84
CA ALA A 140 -57.39 -20.21 23.81
C ALA A 140 -56.68 -20.45 25.16
N PRO A 141 -57.39 -20.95 26.19
CA PRO A 141 -56.94 -20.94 27.58
C PRO A 141 -55.80 -21.92 27.94
N ASN A 142 -55.20 -22.62 26.97
CA ASN A 142 -54.39 -23.80 27.28
C ASN A 142 -52.88 -23.66 27.00
N ASP A 143 -52.44 -22.67 26.21
CA ASP A 143 -51.01 -22.54 25.84
C ASP A 143 -50.55 -21.08 25.95
N PRO A 144 -49.87 -20.67 27.03
CA PRO A 144 -49.24 -19.36 27.09
C PRO A 144 -48.14 -19.29 26.03
N GLU A 145 -48.20 -18.27 25.16
CA GLU A 145 -47.16 -18.04 24.14
C GLU A 145 -45.96 -17.36 24.82
N ASN A 146 -44.76 -17.96 24.69
CA ASN A 146 -43.52 -17.32 25.13
C ASN A 146 -43.22 -16.10 24.26
N GLY A 147 -42.50 -15.13 24.81
CA GLY A 147 -41.92 -14.06 24.01
C GLY A 147 -40.95 -14.63 22.98
N GLY A 148 -40.95 -14.08 21.76
CA GLY A 148 -39.99 -14.45 20.74
C GLY A 148 -38.57 -14.01 21.10
N ASP A 149 -37.58 -14.82 20.75
CA ASP A 149 -36.18 -14.43 20.89
C ASP A 149 -35.80 -13.34 19.86
N ALA A 150 -34.91 -12.43 20.25
CA ALA A 150 -34.32 -11.47 19.33
C ALA A 150 -33.28 -12.11 18.39
N THR A 151 -33.04 -11.50 17.23
CA THR A 151 -31.98 -11.96 16.30
C THR A 151 -30.68 -11.22 16.57
N ASN A 152 -29.54 -11.91 16.51
CA ASN A 152 -28.22 -11.29 16.70
C ASN A 152 -27.94 -10.19 15.67
N ALA A 153 -27.16 -9.20 16.10
CA ALA A 153 -26.59 -8.21 15.20
C ALA A 153 -25.41 -8.78 14.39
N THR A 154 -25.03 -8.08 13.33
CA THR A 154 -23.84 -8.43 12.53
C THR A 154 -22.64 -7.59 12.93
N SER A 155 -21.45 -8.15 12.71
CA SER A 155 -20.18 -7.45 12.97
C SER A 155 -19.86 -6.44 11.87
N GLY A 156 -19.15 -5.37 12.22
CA GLY A 156 -18.54 -4.48 11.25
C GLY A 156 -17.36 -5.13 10.53
N THR A 157 -17.11 -4.73 9.28
CA THR A 157 -15.98 -5.26 8.50
C THR A 157 -14.71 -4.47 8.80
N SER A 158 -13.55 -5.08 8.57
CA SER A 158 -12.27 -4.37 8.65
C SER A 158 -12.14 -3.30 7.55
N GLY A 159 -11.34 -2.27 7.83
CA GLY A 159 -10.92 -1.32 6.80
C GLY A 159 -9.87 -1.90 5.85
N ALA A 160 -9.66 -1.24 4.72
CA ALA A 160 -8.64 -1.60 3.74
C ALA A 160 -7.31 -0.90 4.00
N VAL A 161 -6.20 -1.59 3.68
CA VAL A 161 -4.84 -1.03 3.77
C VAL A 161 -4.75 0.23 2.91
N GLY A 162 -4.10 1.28 3.43
CA GLY A 162 -3.91 2.52 2.67
C GLY A 162 -3.07 2.26 1.42
N ILE A 163 -1.84 1.75 1.60
CA ILE A 163 -0.93 1.43 0.50
C ILE A 163 -0.21 0.11 0.75
N LEU A 164 -0.11 -0.70 -0.30
CA LEU A 164 0.63 -1.96 -0.31
C LEU A 164 1.85 -1.87 -1.23
N LEU A 165 3.05 -1.93 -0.65
CA LEU A 165 4.32 -1.80 -1.36
C LEU A 165 4.86 -3.20 -1.69
N ARG A 166 4.81 -3.59 -2.98
CA ARG A 166 5.12 -4.97 -3.43
C ARG A 166 6.42 -5.11 -4.23
N SER A 167 6.95 -4.03 -4.79
CA SER A 167 8.11 -4.04 -5.68
C SER A 167 9.34 -3.39 -5.04
N SER A 168 10.53 -3.87 -5.38
CA SER A 168 11.83 -3.29 -4.97
C SER A 168 12.01 -1.90 -5.59
N GLN A 169 11.48 -0.89 -4.92
CA GLN A 169 11.46 0.49 -5.38
C GLN A 169 11.57 1.45 -4.20
N THR A 170 11.85 2.71 -4.53
CA THR A 170 11.80 3.81 -3.58
C THR A 170 10.42 4.46 -3.64
N TYR A 171 9.74 4.55 -2.52
CA TYR A 171 8.46 5.23 -2.38
C TYR A 171 8.65 6.47 -1.53
N ILE A 172 8.21 7.62 -2.03
CA ILE A 172 8.33 8.89 -1.32
C ILE A 172 6.93 9.36 -0.95
N ASN A 173 6.60 9.31 0.33
CA ASN A 173 5.37 9.90 0.85
C ASN A 173 5.56 11.40 1.05
N ASN A 174 4.86 12.18 0.22
CA ASN A 174 4.79 13.64 0.29
C ASN A 174 3.40 14.13 0.75
N GLY A 175 2.52 13.22 1.20
CA GLY A 175 1.16 13.52 1.66
C GLY A 175 0.76 12.75 2.92
N SER A 176 -0.54 12.67 3.21
CA SER A 176 -1.05 11.90 4.36
C SER A 176 -1.50 10.52 3.89
N ILE A 177 -0.88 9.46 4.40
CA ILE A 177 -1.33 8.08 4.19
C ILE A 177 -2.09 7.64 5.44
N THR A 178 -3.33 7.20 5.28
CA THR A 178 -4.12 6.64 6.38
C THR A 178 -4.60 5.23 6.06
N GLY A 179 -4.59 4.35 7.05
CA GLY A 179 -5.29 3.07 6.96
C GLY A 179 -6.80 3.29 6.97
N GLY A 180 -7.55 2.34 6.42
CA GLY A 180 -9.01 2.37 6.51
C GLY A 180 -9.49 2.03 7.91
N ASP A 181 -10.47 2.79 8.42
CA ASP A 181 -11.09 2.48 9.71
C ASP A 181 -11.94 1.19 9.62
N GLY A 182 -12.07 0.47 10.73
CA GLY A 182 -13.07 -0.59 10.86
C GLY A 182 -14.49 -0.05 10.88
N GLY A 183 -15.45 -0.86 10.43
CA GLY A 183 -16.88 -0.60 10.64
C GLY A 183 -17.29 -0.90 12.08
N ASP A 184 -18.27 -0.18 12.61
CA ASP A 184 -18.83 -0.46 13.94
C ASP A 184 -19.69 -1.73 13.90
N GLY A 185 -19.79 -2.47 15.00
CA GLY A 185 -20.73 -3.60 15.13
C GLY A 185 -22.17 -3.14 15.38
N GLY A 186 -23.15 -3.90 14.90
CA GLY A 186 -24.57 -3.60 15.16
C GLY A 186 -24.99 -3.90 16.60
N ALA A 187 -25.99 -3.20 17.12
CA ALA A 187 -26.55 -3.44 18.45
C ALA A 187 -27.48 -4.67 18.45
N GLY A 188 -27.43 -5.49 19.50
CA GLY A 188 -28.36 -6.60 19.69
C GLY A 188 -29.80 -6.12 19.89
N GLY A 189 -30.76 -6.90 19.41
CA GLY A 189 -32.20 -6.70 19.60
C GLY A 189 -32.69 -7.20 20.95
N ARG A 190 -33.81 -6.66 21.42
CA ARG A 190 -34.46 -7.01 22.69
C ARG A 190 -35.35 -8.23 22.56
N GLY A 191 -35.32 -9.13 23.54
CA GLY A 191 -36.23 -10.25 23.61
C GLY A 191 -37.68 -9.82 23.78
N GLY A 192 -38.60 -10.59 23.21
CA GLY A 192 -40.04 -10.34 23.29
C GLY A 192 -40.59 -10.62 24.68
N LYS A 193 -41.65 -9.91 25.10
CA LYS A 193 -42.29 -10.18 26.40
C LYS A 193 -43.14 -11.44 26.38
N GLY A 194 -43.10 -12.21 27.47
CA GLY A 194 -43.98 -13.35 27.71
C GLY A 194 -45.42 -12.91 27.99
N GLY A 195 -46.39 -13.76 27.68
CA GLY A 195 -47.80 -13.41 27.72
C GLY A 195 -48.30 -13.28 29.15
N SER A 196 -48.80 -12.11 29.53
CA SER A 196 -49.46 -11.93 30.83
C SER A 196 -50.93 -12.29 30.70
N TRP A 197 -51.40 -13.23 31.53
CA TRP A 197 -52.83 -13.45 31.65
C TRP A 197 -53.43 -12.23 32.33
N GLY A 198 -54.45 -11.63 31.72
CA GLY A 198 -55.29 -10.70 32.46
C GLY A 198 -55.92 -11.45 33.65
N ASP A 199 -56.16 -10.75 34.75
CA ASP A 199 -56.63 -11.21 36.06
C ASP A 199 -57.89 -12.12 36.02
N GLN A 200 -57.75 -13.33 35.47
CA GLN A 200 -58.79 -14.34 35.36
C GLN A 200 -58.54 -15.37 36.44
N SER A 201 -58.95 -15.01 37.65
CA SER A 201 -58.84 -15.77 38.90
C SER A 201 -59.63 -17.09 38.92
N TYR A 202 -60.19 -17.54 37.79
CA TYR A 202 -61.25 -18.57 37.75
C TYR A 202 -60.91 -19.88 37.04
N LEU A 203 -59.76 -19.99 36.38
CA LEU A 203 -59.36 -21.23 35.73
C LEU A 203 -57.93 -21.55 36.15
N SER A 204 -57.70 -22.81 36.54
CA SER A 204 -56.41 -23.39 36.90
C SER A 204 -55.45 -23.42 35.70
N ALA A 205 -55.13 -22.27 35.12
CA ALA A 205 -54.21 -22.09 34.01
C ALA A 205 -52.80 -22.39 34.52
N LYS A 206 -52.23 -23.49 34.02
CA LYS A 206 -50.99 -24.09 34.53
C LYS A 206 -49.71 -23.58 33.85
N GLY A 207 -49.76 -22.49 33.10
CA GLY A 207 -48.60 -22.07 32.31
C GLY A 207 -48.27 -20.59 32.49
N HIS A 208 -47.05 -20.33 32.95
CA HIS A 208 -46.40 -19.03 32.84
C HIS A 208 -45.68 -18.97 31.50
N ALA A 209 -45.72 -17.82 30.82
CA ALA A 209 -44.94 -17.61 29.59
C ALA A 209 -43.60 -17.00 29.95
N SER A 210 -42.51 -17.58 29.49
CA SER A 210 -41.20 -16.95 29.61
C SER A 210 -41.06 -15.79 28.62
N GLY A 211 -40.25 -14.80 28.99
CA GLY A 211 -39.77 -13.79 28.06
C GLY A 211 -38.78 -14.41 27.07
N GLY A 212 -38.71 -13.85 25.86
CA GLY A 212 -37.71 -14.21 24.88
C GLY A 212 -36.34 -13.66 25.25
N ASN A 213 -35.27 -14.29 24.81
CA ASN A 213 -33.90 -13.84 25.07
C ASN A 213 -33.54 -12.60 24.23
N GLY A 214 -32.72 -11.73 24.81
CA GLY A 214 -32.05 -10.65 24.09
C GLY A 214 -30.96 -11.22 23.18
N SER A 215 -30.60 -10.49 22.13
CA SER A 215 -29.61 -10.97 21.17
C SER A 215 -28.23 -10.36 21.37
N ASN A 216 -27.20 -10.98 20.80
CA ASN A 216 -25.83 -10.51 20.91
C ASN A 216 -25.58 -9.28 20.03
N GLY A 217 -24.74 -8.37 20.52
CA GLY A 217 -24.17 -7.27 19.74
C GLY A 217 -23.07 -7.76 18.78
N GLY A 218 -22.91 -7.07 17.66
CA GLY A 218 -21.86 -7.34 16.69
C GLY A 218 -20.50 -6.82 17.14
N SER A 219 -19.42 -7.48 16.75
CA SER A 219 -18.06 -6.95 16.98
C SER A 219 -17.75 -5.78 16.03
N GLY A 220 -16.89 -4.88 16.49
CA GLY A 220 -16.30 -3.85 15.64
C GLY A 220 -15.24 -4.44 14.70
N GLY A 221 -15.17 -3.93 13.48
CA GLY A 221 -14.16 -4.29 12.49
C GLY A 221 -12.79 -3.74 12.86
N ASN A 222 -11.71 -4.37 12.39
CA ASN A 222 -10.36 -3.87 12.65
C ASN A 222 -10.00 -2.71 11.72
N GLY A 223 -9.26 -1.73 12.26
CA GLY A 223 -8.56 -0.75 11.47
C GLY A 223 -7.42 -1.38 10.68
N ALA A 224 -7.23 -0.90 9.45
CA ALA A 224 -6.19 -1.39 8.55
C ALA A 224 -4.86 -0.66 8.76
N ASN A 225 -3.78 -1.28 8.27
CA ASN A 225 -2.48 -0.62 8.26
C ASN A 225 -2.48 0.55 7.27
N ALA A 226 -1.75 1.62 7.57
CA ALA A 226 -1.60 2.71 6.61
C ALA A 226 -0.69 2.29 5.46
N VAL A 227 0.46 1.71 5.79
CA VAL A 227 1.39 1.13 4.82
C VAL A 227 1.69 -0.31 5.20
N GLU A 228 1.61 -1.20 4.22
CA GLU A 228 2.09 -2.56 4.33
C GLU A 228 3.22 -2.80 3.33
N ILE A 229 4.38 -3.24 3.82
CA ILE A 229 5.56 -3.53 3.01
C ILE A 229 5.68 -5.04 2.86
N THR A 230 5.35 -5.55 1.67
CA THR A 230 5.48 -6.97 1.32
C THR A 230 6.49 -7.21 0.22
N GLY A 231 7.04 -6.16 -0.41
CA GLY A 231 8.13 -6.26 -1.38
C GLY A 231 9.49 -6.42 -0.72
N THR A 232 10.44 -7.05 -1.41
CA THR A 232 11.84 -7.10 -0.96
C THR A 232 12.56 -5.81 -1.34
N SER A 233 13.51 -5.37 -0.52
CA SER A 233 14.36 -4.20 -0.85
C SER A 233 13.56 -2.92 -1.14
N VAL A 234 12.49 -2.69 -0.38
CA VAL A 234 11.67 -1.49 -0.46
C VAL A 234 12.32 -0.38 0.36
N THR A 235 12.47 0.81 -0.23
CA THR A 235 12.81 2.02 0.52
C THR A 235 11.58 2.91 0.63
N LEU A 236 11.08 3.13 1.84
CA LEU A 236 10.00 4.06 2.11
C LEU A 236 10.57 5.33 2.74
N ILE A 237 10.45 6.45 2.03
CA ILE A 237 10.82 7.78 2.53
C ILE A 237 9.53 8.50 2.94
N ASN A 238 9.32 8.67 4.25
CA ASN A 238 8.20 9.41 4.78
C ASN A 238 8.60 10.84 5.14
N THR A 239 7.98 11.83 4.49
CA THR A 239 8.20 13.26 4.81
C THR A 239 6.97 13.91 5.48
N LYS A 240 5.87 13.17 5.60
CA LYS A 240 4.57 13.66 6.07
C LYS A 240 3.93 12.65 7.02
N ASN A 241 2.62 12.44 6.94
CA ASN A 241 1.86 11.68 7.93
C ASN A 241 1.59 10.26 7.43
N ILE A 242 1.81 9.28 8.31
CA ILE A 242 1.38 7.88 8.14
C ILE A 242 0.62 7.48 9.40
N VAL A 243 -0.67 7.16 9.28
CA VAL A 243 -1.54 6.88 10.43
C VAL A 243 -2.35 5.61 10.18
N GLY A 244 -2.21 4.60 11.04
CA GLY A 244 -3.05 3.39 10.97
C GLY A 244 -4.54 3.72 11.11
N GLY A 245 -5.41 2.91 10.49
CA GLY A 245 -6.86 3.06 10.61
C GLY A 245 -7.33 2.71 12.03
N SER A 246 -8.41 3.32 12.48
CA SER A 246 -8.98 3.04 13.80
C SER A 246 -9.85 1.79 13.78
N GLY A 247 -9.94 1.06 14.90
CA GLY A 247 -10.89 -0.02 15.08
C GLY A 247 -12.32 0.49 15.22
N GLY A 248 -13.28 -0.29 14.76
CA GLY A 248 -14.70 -0.03 14.96
C GLY A 248 -15.16 -0.35 16.39
N LYS A 249 -16.22 0.32 16.83
CA LYS A 249 -16.84 0.06 18.15
C LYS A 249 -17.60 -1.25 18.16
N ALA A 250 -17.61 -1.91 19.31
CA ALA A 250 -18.52 -3.01 19.58
C ALA A 250 -19.98 -2.54 19.58
N GLY A 251 -20.87 -3.40 19.11
CA GLY A 251 -22.30 -3.29 19.34
C GLY A 251 -22.68 -3.68 20.76
N THR A 252 -23.73 -3.05 21.30
CA THR A 252 -24.25 -3.36 22.63
C THR A 252 -25.02 -4.69 22.63
N ALA A 253 -25.06 -5.35 23.78
CA ALA A 253 -25.97 -6.47 23.99
C ALA A 253 -27.44 -6.04 23.87
N GLY A 254 -28.27 -6.95 23.39
CA GLY A 254 -29.72 -6.90 23.51
C GLY A 254 -30.16 -7.33 24.92
N VAL A 255 -31.31 -6.80 25.37
CA VAL A 255 -31.86 -7.08 26.70
C VAL A 255 -32.89 -8.21 26.61
N GLY A 256 -32.91 -9.10 27.60
CA GLY A 256 -33.93 -10.14 27.73
C GLY A 256 -35.34 -9.58 27.87
N GLY A 257 -36.32 -10.32 27.37
CA GLY A 257 -37.74 -10.01 27.54
C GLY A 257 -38.23 -10.39 28.93
N GLU A 258 -39.18 -9.63 29.47
CA GLU A 258 -39.81 -9.96 30.75
C GLU A 258 -40.70 -11.21 30.62
N GLY A 259 -40.68 -12.08 31.65
CA GLY A 259 -41.62 -13.19 31.76
C GLY A 259 -43.05 -12.72 32.09
N GLY A 260 -44.04 -13.42 31.55
CA GLY A 260 -45.47 -13.17 31.80
C GLY A 260 -46.00 -13.97 32.99
N GLY A 261 -46.89 -13.38 33.79
CA GLY A 261 -47.54 -14.03 34.93
C GLY A 261 -48.79 -13.29 35.43
N ASN A 262 -49.51 -13.91 36.36
CA ASN A 262 -50.64 -13.31 37.09
C ASN A 262 -50.18 -12.72 38.43
N HIS A 263 -50.83 -11.64 38.88
CA HIS A 263 -50.62 -11.07 40.21
C HIS A 263 -51.01 -12.09 41.30
N GLY A 264 -50.05 -12.84 41.83
CA GLY A 264 -50.28 -13.66 43.02
C GLY A 264 -49.33 -14.84 43.15
N GLU A 265 -49.21 -15.68 42.14
CA GLU A 265 -48.46 -16.93 42.27
C GLU A 265 -47.80 -17.33 40.95
N ASN A 266 -46.47 -17.15 40.91
CA ASN A 266 -45.50 -17.54 39.89
C ASN A 266 -45.50 -16.67 38.61
N TRP A 267 -44.33 -16.09 38.30
CA TRP A 267 -44.06 -15.37 37.05
C TRP A 267 -43.29 -16.31 36.12
N GLY A 268 -43.45 -16.12 34.81
CA GLY A 268 -42.58 -16.76 33.83
C GLY A 268 -41.14 -16.29 34.00
N GLU A 269 -40.20 -17.09 33.53
CA GLU A 269 -38.79 -16.70 33.57
C GLU A 269 -38.53 -15.52 32.64
N GLU A 270 -37.73 -14.55 33.08
CA GLU A 270 -37.20 -13.52 32.20
C GLU A 270 -36.25 -14.16 31.18
N GLY A 271 -36.26 -13.63 29.96
CA GLY A 271 -35.25 -13.96 28.97
C GLY A 271 -33.88 -13.50 29.43
N SER A 272 -32.84 -14.20 28.99
CA SER A 272 -31.46 -13.80 29.26
C SER A 272 -31.05 -12.60 28.40
N ASP A 273 -30.19 -11.74 28.95
CA ASP A 273 -29.51 -10.69 28.19
C ASP A 273 -28.51 -11.29 27.20
N GLY A 274 -28.32 -10.61 26.08
CA GLY A 274 -27.27 -10.92 25.13
C GLY A 274 -25.87 -10.53 25.63
N VAL A 275 -24.87 -10.86 24.83
CA VAL A 275 -23.47 -10.47 25.07
C VAL A 275 -23.11 -9.32 24.14
N ALA A 276 -22.42 -8.31 24.67
CA ALA A 276 -21.91 -7.21 23.85
C ALA A 276 -20.78 -7.71 22.93
N GLY A 277 -20.63 -7.05 21.77
CA GLY A 277 -19.55 -7.35 20.86
C GLY A 277 -18.17 -6.98 21.44
N THR A 278 -17.13 -7.32 20.70
CA THR A 278 -15.76 -6.89 21.02
C THR A 278 -15.37 -5.68 20.17
N ASN A 279 -14.61 -4.74 20.75
CA ASN A 279 -14.07 -3.62 19.98
C ASN A 279 -13.06 -4.11 18.95
N GLY A 280 -13.06 -3.48 17.78
CA GLY A 280 -12.04 -3.69 16.77
C GLY A 280 -10.69 -3.14 17.21
N LEU A 281 -9.61 -3.75 16.74
CA LEU A 281 -8.25 -3.26 16.96
C LEU A 281 -7.88 -2.20 15.93
N GLY A 282 -7.13 -1.17 16.32
CA GLY A 282 -6.53 -0.20 15.41
C GLY A 282 -5.43 -0.82 14.54
N GLY A 283 -5.11 -0.21 13.40
CA GLY A 283 -4.06 -0.62 12.47
C GLY A 283 -2.67 -0.13 12.87
N TYR A 284 -1.62 -0.78 12.35
CA TYR A 284 -0.27 -0.24 12.44
C TYR A 284 -0.14 0.99 11.53
N GLY A 285 0.74 1.94 11.86
CA GLY A 285 1.15 2.95 10.90
C GLY A 285 1.87 2.30 9.72
N ILE A 286 2.90 1.51 10.02
CA ILE A 286 3.63 0.71 9.03
C ILE A 286 3.74 -0.73 9.53
N TYR A 287 3.34 -1.69 8.69
CA TYR A 287 3.58 -3.11 8.91
C TYR A 287 4.58 -3.64 7.87
N VAL A 288 5.73 -4.13 8.34
CA VAL A 288 6.80 -4.66 7.48
C VAL A 288 6.77 -6.17 7.55
N ASN A 289 6.57 -6.81 6.40
CA ASN A 289 6.42 -8.26 6.31
C ASN A 289 7.46 -8.93 5.40
N ASN A 290 8.46 -8.19 4.92
CA ASN A 290 9.46 -8.75 4.01
C ASN A 290 10.85 -8.11 4.19
N VAL A 291 11.87 -8.77 3.63
CA VAL A 291 13.30 -8.54 3.89
C VAL A 291 13.86 -7.29 3.24
N ASN A 292 14.95 -6.78 3.82
CA ASN A 292 15.76 -5.64 3.35
C ASN A 292 14.94 -4.35 3.18
N SER A 293 13.96 -4.12 4.05
CA SER A 293 13.15 -2.90 4.00
C SER A 293 13.84 -1.75 4.73
N ASP A 294 13.97 -0.62 4.04
CA ASP A 294 14.51 0.62 4.58
C ASP A 294 13.37 1.64 4.78
N ILE A 295 13.13 2.05 6.02
CA ILE A 295 12.20 3.13 6.33
C ILE A 295 13.02 4.36 6.73
N ILE A 296 12.87 5.45 5.99
CA ILE A 296 13.51 6.74 6.25
C ILE A 296 12.41 7.72 6.64
N ASN A 297 12.42 8.20 7.87
CA ASN A 297 11.37 9.06 8.39
C ASN A 297 11.88 10.48 8.67
N SER A 298 11.15 11.47 8.18
CA SER A 298 11.26 12.90 8.56
C SER A 298 9.90 13.51 8.89
N GLY A 299 8.85 12.68 8.98
CA GLY A 299 7.48 13.09 9.31
C GLY A 299 6.89 12.35 10.52
N ILE A 300 5.55 12.29 10.57
CA ILE A 300 4.79 11.68 11.66
C ILE A 300 4.38 10.25 11.28
N ILE A 301 4.59 9.29 12.19
CA ILE A 301 4.07 7.91 12.07
C ILE A 301 3.31 7.56 13.36
N SER A 302 2.06 7.11 13.24
CA SER A 302 1.23 6.68 14.38
C SER A 302 0.45 5.41 14.06
N ALA A 303 0.15 4.63 15.10
CA ALA A 303 -0.87 3.58 15.02
C ALA A 303 -2.27 4.20 15.05
N GLY A 304 -3.26 3.43 14.62
CA GLY A 304 -4.67 3.73 14.84
C GLY A 304 -5.11 3.36 16.26
N ALA A 305 -6.18 3.99 16.74
CA ALA A 305 -6.81 3.65 18.01
C ALA A 305 -7.70 2.41 17.85
N ASP A 306 -7.88 1.63 18.91
CA ASP A 306 -8.88 0.58 18.99
C ASP A 306 -10.29 1.20 19.10
N GLY A 307 -11.35 0.39 19.03
CA GLY A 307 -12.74 0.87 19.09
C GLY A 307 -13.10 1.63 20.37
N ASP A 308 -12.35 1.45 21.45
CA ASP A 308 -12.50 2.22 22.70
C ASP A 308 -11.67 3.52 22.74
N GLY A 309 -10.95 3.84 21.67
CA GLY A 309 -10.10 5.03 21.57
C GLY A 309 -8.69 4.88 22.12
N ALA A 310 -8.33 3.73 22.72
CA ALA A 310 -6.97 3.51 23.20
C ALA A 310 -6.02 3.07 22.07
N ILE A 311 -4.78 3.54 22.09
CA ILE A 311 -3.75 3.14 21.11
C ILE A 311 -2.93 2.00 21.71
N ARG A 312 -3.15 0.77 21.25
CA ARG A 312 -2.45 -0.43 21.76
C ARG A 312 -1.43 -1.02 20.78
N ARG A 313 -1.61 -0.81 19.47
CA ARG A 313 -0.68 -1.32 18.46
C ARG A 313 0.58 -0.46 18.37
N ALA A 314 1.67 -1.08 17.92
CA ALA A 314 2.89 -0.39 17.57
C ALA A 314 2.65 0.58 16.39
N SER A 315 3.37 1.70 16.34
CA SER A 315 3.32 2.60 15.18
C SER A 315 4.01 1.96 13.97
N ILE A 316 5.08 1.18 14.22
CA ILE A 316 5.78 0.38 13.22
C ILE A 316 5.99 -1.01 13.80
N MET A 317 5.59 -2.05 13.06
CA MET A 317 5.79 -3.44 13.43
C MET A 317 6.57 -4.17 12.34
N TYR A 318 7.67 -4.79 12.71
CA TYR A 318 8.44 -5.68 11.84
C TYR A 318 8.10 -7.13 12.18
N SER A 319 7.48 -7.82 11.23
CA SER A 319 7.13 -9.25 11.38
C SER A 319 8.37 -10.14 11.31
N SER A 320 8.18 -11.45 11.51
CA SER A 320 9.24 -12.45 11.31
C SER A 320 9.76 -12.55 9.88
N GLY A 321 9.01 -12.05 8.89
CA GLY A 321 9.47 -11.95 7.50
C GLY A 321 10.37 -10.74 7.23
N ALA A 322 10.42 -9.76 8.15
CA ALA A 322 11.12 -8.50 7.94
C ALA A 322 12.61 -8.56 8.29
N ASN A 323 13.38 -9.40 7.59
CA ASN A 323 14.80 -9.59 7.90
C ASN A 323 15.66 -8.44 7.37
N ASN A 324 16.78 -8.13 8.03
CA ASN A 324 17.72 -7.09 7.58
C ASN A 324 17.07 -5.71 7.41
N ALA A 325 16.13 -5.37 8.30
CA ALA A 325 15.38 -4.13 8.21
C ALA A 325 16.15 -2.95 8.81
N ARG A 326 15.92 -1.76 8.26
CA ARG A 326 16.49 -0.51 8.74
C ARG A 326 15.40 0.52 8.99
N LEU A 327 15.50 1.20 10.13
CA LEU A 327 14.76 2.42 10.44
C LEU A 327 15.75 3.56 10.56
N GLU A 328 15.66 4.55 9.70
CA GLU A 328 16.40 5.81 9.79
C GLU A 328 15.49 6.93 10.29
N LEU A 329 15.88 7.53 11.41
CA LEU A 329 15.25 8.72 11.94
C LEU A 329 16.01 9.95 11.46
N GLN A 330 15.37 10.76 10.64
CA GLN A 330 15.87 12.06 10.20
C GLN A 330 15.19 13.20 10.96
N ARG A 331 15.71 14.42 10.78
CA ARG A 331 15.11 15.64 11.33
C ARG A 331 13.61 15.72 10.99
N GLY A 332 12.80 16.04 11.99
CA GLY A 332 11.34 16.09 11.85
C GLY A 332 10.61 14.78 12.14
N SER A 333 11.35 13.68 12.37
CA SER A 333 10.77 12.41 12.81
C SER A 333 9.97 12.55 14.11
N ASP A 334 8.69 12.19 14.05
CA ASP A 334 7.82 12.00 15.21
C ASP A 334 7.08 10.66 15.10
N ILE A 335 7.52 9.67 15.87
CA ILE A 335 6.83 8.37 15.96
C ILE A 335 6.00 8.36 17.24
N ARG A 336 4.67 8.28 17.11
CA ARG A 336 3.72 8.32 18.22
C ARG A 336 3.32 6.91 18.64
N GLY A 337 4.21 6.30 19.40
CA GLY A 337 4.05 4.94 19.91
C GLY A 337 5.33 4.12 19.78
N VAL A 338 5.20 2.82 19.99
CA VAL A 338 6.30 1.87 19.96
C VAL A 338 6.66 1.48 18.52
N VAL A 339 7.94 1.26 18.28
CA VAL A 339 8.48 0.55 17.12
C VAL A 339 8.92 -0.82 17.60
N ASP A 340 8.29 -1.88 17.09
CA ASP A 340 8.56 -3.25 17.53
C ASP A 340 9.24 -4.06 16.42
N ALA A 341 10.51 -4.38 16.64
CA ALA A 341 11.30 -5.24 15.77
C ALA A 341 11.70 -6.57 16.43
N ARG A 342 11.09 -6.93 17.57
CA ARG A 342 11.45 -8.16 18.30
C ARG A 342 11.15 -9.44 17.53
N LEU A 343 10.13 -9.43 16.68
CA LEU A 343 9.77 -10.58 15.84
C LEU A 343 10.66 -10.72 14.61
N SER A 344 11.28 -9.62 14.13
CA SER A 344 12.14 -9.61 12.95
C SER A 344 13.46 -10.33 13.20
N THR A 345 13.93 -11.07 12.19
CA THR A 345 15.21 -11.80 12.27
C THR A 345 16.34 -11.08 11.51
N GLY A 346 17.57 -11.57 11.64
CA GLY A 346 18.74 -10.92 11.03
C GLY A 346 19.10 -9.56 11.67
N THR A 347 19.75 -8.70 10.88
CA THR A 347 20.22 -7.38 11.33
C THR A 347 19.06 -6.39 11.35
N LYS A 348 18.89 -5.67 12.45
CA LYS A 348 17.86 -4.65 12.62
C LYS A 348 18.55 -3.36 13.00
N VAL A 349 18.69 -2.48 12.02
CA VAL A 349 19.47 -1.24 12.17
C VAL A 349 18.53 -0.10 12.57
N LEU A 350 18.80 0.51 13.72
CA LEU A 350 18.29 1.84 14.05
C LEU A 350 19.37 2.85 13.68
N ALA A 351 19.10 3.67 12.66
CA ALA A 351 20.01 4.69 12.16
C ALA A 351 19.51 6.09 12.53
N LEU A 352 20.45 6.99 12.83
CA LEU A 352 20.19 8.42 12.98
C LEU A 352 20.74 9.11 11.75
N GLY A 353 19.86 9.60 10.89
CA GLY A 353 20.24 10.23 9.63
C GLY A 353 20.38 11.74 9.77
N ALA A 354 21.42 12.31 9.19
CA ALA A 354 21.57 13.77 9.10
C ALA A 354 20.58 14.43 8.12
N GLY A 355 19.89 13.65 7.27
CA GLY A 355 18.99 14.13 6.21
C GLY A 355 19.74 14.86 5.09
N ASP A 356 20.23 16.06 5.38
CA ASP A 356 20.83 17.05 4.46
C ASP A 356 22.21 17.58 4.91
N GLY A 357 22.87 16.88 5.84
CA GLY A 357 24.34 16.90 5.95
C GLY A 357 24.96 17.90 6.92
N ASN A 358 24.19 18.66 7.72
CA ASN A 358 24.76 19.58 8.72
C ASN A 358 24.10 19.56 10.11
N TYR A 359 23.07 18.75 10.33
CA TYR A 359 22.41 18.67 11.63
C TYR A 359 22.74 17.36 12.33
N GLN A 360 23.60 17.42 13.37
CA GLN A 360 23.72 16.32 14.32
C GLN A 360 22.58 16.44 15.33
N GLY A 361 21.41 15.90 15.00
CA GLY A 361 20.32 15.78 15.97
C GLY A 361 20.80 15.02 17.22
N SER A 362 20.25 15.39 18.38
CA SER A 362 20.38 14.58 19.60
C SER A 362 19.32 13.49 19.59
N PHE A 363 19.71 12.26 19.87
CA PHE A 363 18.78 11.15 20.10
C PHE A 363 18.84 10.72 21.56
N ASP A 364 17.67 10.62 22.18
CA ASP A 364 17.56 10.12 23.55
C ASP A 364 17.69 8.60 23.54
N VAL A 365 18.88 8.11 23.90
CA VAL A 365 19.19 6.68 23.95
C VAL A 365 18.34 5.92 24.96
N THR A 366 17.71 6.60 25.94
CA THR A 366 16.79 5.94 26.88
C THR A 366 15.52 5.43 26.18
N GLN A 367 15.25 5.87 24.95
CA GLN A 367 14.15 5.35 24.14
C GLN A 367 14.45 3.98 23.53
N ILE A 368 15.72 3.54 23.50
CA ILE A 368 16.09 2.18 23.06
C ILE A 368 15.55 1.19 24.09
N ASN A 369 14.94 0.10 23.62
CA ASN A 369 14.26 -0.92 24.44
C ASN A 369 13.04 -0.44 25.25
N ASN A 370 12.66 0.84 25.15
CA ASN A 370 11.39 1.35 25.66
C ASN A 370 10.42 1.68 24.52
N LYS A 371 10.87 2.48 23.57
CA LYS A 371 10.12 2.87 22.37
C LYS A 371 10.57 2.11 21.15
N TYR A 372 11.88 1.88 21.01
CA TYR A 372 12.48 1.16 19.88
C TYR A 372 12.93 -0.22 20.34
N LEU A 373 12.08 -1.22 20.15
CA LEU A 373 12.25 -2.57 20.70
C LEU A 373 12.91 -3.50 19.68
N GLY A 374 13.91 -4.27 20.13
CA GLY A 374 14.45 -5.39 19.35
C GLY A 374 15.49 -5.02 18.28
N PHE A 375 15.90 -3.77 18.16
CA PHE A 375 17.03 -3.38 17.30
C PHE A 375 18.36 -3.91 17.87
N ASN A 376 19.20 -4.51 17.02
CA ASN A 376 20.47 -5.12 17.41
C ASN A 376 21.70 -4.48 16.73
N ALA A 377 21.48 -3.46 15.90
CA ALA A 377 22.53 -2.66 15.29
C ALA A 377 22.14 -1.17 15.32
N PHE A 378 23.13 -0.31 15.53
CA PHE A 378 22.94 1.13 15.66
C PHE A 378 23.94 1.88 14.79
N SER A 379 23.47 2.90 14.09
CA SER A 379 24.29 3.71 13.17
C SER A 379 23.95 5.20 13.35
N LYS A 380 24.95 6.07 13.22
CA LYS A 380 24.81 7.53 13.25
C LYS A 380 25.53 8.12 12.04
#